data_AF-A0A2P6Q7D6-F1
#
_entry.id   AF-A0A2P6Q7D6-F1
#
_cell.length_a   1.000
_cell.length_b   1.000
_cell.length_c   1.000
_cell.angle_alpha   90.00
_cell.angle_beta   90.00
_cell.angle_gamma   90.00
#
_symmetry.space_group_name_H-M   'P 1'
#
loop_
_entity.id
_entity.type
_entity.pdbx_description
1 polymer ?
#
loop_
_entity_poly.entity_id
_entity_poly.type
_entity_poly.pdbx_seq_one_letter_code
_entity_poly.pdbx_strand_id
1 'polypeptide(L)'
;MDRQHDRFVHASIEVQLSSRTHPHQLCYLTDLHILDLGDNNFSGTIPRCLNNLTFLTFRDSHQTDYIYTGESTRMTLKGSELDYTISNLYLVKSIDLSSNNLEGGIPEQISSLVRLGALNLSMNQLSGNISTKIGNLRWLETLDLSHNHLSGQIPQSLSSLTFLSHLNLSYNNLSGRIPSGPQLQTQENSSYVGNPSLCGFPLSTKCEGYDTPTQQTLLGGDGEDEDDNGKLGFYISMVLGFVISFWGVCGTLLLKKSWRYAYFQFFDNIKDKIALAIALKVAHFQRRF
;
A
#
# COMPACT_ATOMS: atom_id res chain seq x y z
N MET A 1 24.09 13.42 40.94
CA MET A 1 23.42 12.17 41.33
C MET A 1 22.07 12.21 40.62
N ASP A 2 21.76 11.41 39.60
CA ASP A 2 22.22 10.06 39.33
C ASP A 2 22.17 9.74 37.82
N ARG A 3 23.22 9.02 37.39
CA ARG A 3 23.27 7.92 36.41
C ARG A 3 22.55 8.04 35.06
N GLN A 4 23.32 8.51 34.09
CA GLN A 4 23.87 7.66 33.01
C GLN A 4 23.09 6.36 32.74
N HIS A 5 22.24 6.40 31.72
CA HIS A 5 21.81 5.24 30.95
C HIS A 5 22.24 5.45 29.50
N ASP A 6 23.56 5.36 29.28
CA ASP A 6 24.10 4.98 28.00
C ASP A 6 23.71 3.51 27.75
N ARG A 7 22.72 3.29 26.88
CA ARG A 7 22.50 2.01 26.20
C ARG A 7 22.25 2.29 24.73
N PHE A 8 23.20 1.83 23.93
CA PHE A 8 23.24 1.73 22.49
C PHE A 8 21.85 1.69 21.82
N VAL A 9 21.57 2.72 21.02
CA VAL A 9 20.46 2.74 20.06
C VAL A 9 21.07 2.84 18.66
N HIS A 10 21.23 1.70 18.00
CA HIS A 10 21.40 1.62 16.55
C HIS A 10 20.11 1.02 16.01
N ALA A 11 19.11 1.86 15.67
CA ALA A 11 17.98 1.55 14.78
C ALA A 11 16.90 2.66 14.74
N SER A 12 16.84 3.55 15.72
CA SER A 12 15.97 4.73 15.70
C SER A 12 16.80 5.91 16.15
N ILE A 13 17.52 6.53 15.20
CA ILE A 13 18.07 7.85 15.50
C ILE A 13 16.90 8.80 15.29
N GLU A 14 16.18 9.12 16.38
CA GLU A 14 15.57 10.45 16.50
C GLU A 14 16.74 11.43 16.37
N VAL A 15 17.10 11.77 15.12
CA VAL A 15 18.05 12.85 14.92
C VAL A 15 17.25 14.09 15.25
N GLN A 16 17.37 14.60 16.48
CA GLN A 16 17.02 15.98 16.78
C GLN A 16 17.95 16.88 15.96
N LEU A 17 17.65 17.01 14.67
CA LEU A 17 18.28 17.97 13.78
C LEU A 17 17.74 19.33 14.25
N SER A 18 18.45 19.95 15.19
CA SER A 18 18.27 21.37 15.45
C SER A 18 18.43 22.16 14.15
N SER A 19 17.75 23.30 14.05
CA SER A 19 17.64 24.21 12.89
C SER A 19 18.95 24.73 12.26
N ARG A 20 20.11 24.15 12.61
CA ARG A 20 21.46 24.49 12.14
C ARG A 20 22.35 23.27 11.87
N THR A 21 21.81 22.15 11.40
CA THR A 21 22.63 20.98 11.03
C THR A 21 22.67 20.76 9.52
N HIS A 22 23.88 20.54 9.00
CA HIS A 22 24.14 20.43 7.57
C HIS A 22 23.68 19.06 7.06
N PRO A 23 22.97 18.97 5.92
CA PRO A 23 22.40 17.72 5.38
C PRO A 23 23.43 16.61 5.07
N HIS A 24 24.72 16.92 5.13
CA HIS A 24 25.81 15.98 4.86
C HIS A 24 25.94 14.86 5.88
N GLN A 25 25.51 15.05 7.14
CA GLN A 25 25.70 14.04 8.18
C GLN A 25 24.76 12.83 8.01
N LEU A 26 23.56 13.06 7.46
CA LEU A 26 22.60 12.02 7.09
C LEU A 26 23.17 11.06 6.03
N CYS A 27 24.02 11.59 5.14
CA CYS A 27 24.62 10.84 4.04
C CYS A 27 25.61 9.74 4.49
N TYR A 28 26.03 9.74 5.76
CA TYR A 28 26.99 8.76 6.30
C TYR A 28 26.32 7.60 7.05
N LEU A 29 25.00 7.63 7.22
CA LEU A 29 24.25 6.64 8.00
C LEU A 29 23.81 5.47 7.10
N THR A 30 24.77 4.65 6.67
CA THR A 30 24.56 3.59 5.66
C THR A 30 23.57 2.50 6.07
N ASP A 31 23.41 2.27 7.38
CA ASP A 31 22.60 1.20 7.96
C ASP A 31 21.17 1.66 8.34
N LEU A 32 20.84 2.92 8.05
CA LEU A 32 19.55 3.48 8.37
C LEU A 32 18.46 2.86 7.48
N HIS A 33 17.40 2.35 8.12
CA HIS A 33 16.25 1.74 7.45
C HIS A 33 14.94 2.48 7.75
N ILE A 34 14.89 3.21 8.87
CA ILE A 34 13.81 4.12 9.22
C ILE A 34 14.42 5.51 9.39
N LEU A 35 13.89 6.47 8.65
CA LEU A 35 14.16 7.89 8.84
C LEU A 35 12.83 8.58 9.14
N ASP A 36 12.68 9.11 10.35
CA ASP A 36 11.53 9.91 10.72
C ASP A 36 12.02 11.30 11.15
N LEU A 37 11.71 12.29 10.30
CA LEU A 37 11.97 13.71 10.52
C LEU A 37 10.68 14.52 10.27
N GLY A 38 9.52 13.87 10.36
CA GLY A 38 8.21 14.50 10.20
C GLY A 38 7.97 15.60 11.24
N ASP A 39 7.04 16.52 10.96
CA ASP A 39 6.58 17.55 11.90
C ASP A 39 7.70 18.41 12.49
N ASN A 40 8.56 18.93 11.61
CA ASN A 40 9.70 19.77 11.98
C ASN A 40 9.68 21.09 11.17
N ASN A 41 10.73 21.91 11.35
CA ASN A 41 10.87 23.18 10.63
C ASN A 41 12.06 23.17 9.65
N PHE A 42 12.39 22.01 9.07
CA PHE A 42 13.49 21.89 8.11
C PHE A 42 13.20 22.66 6.85
N SER A 43 14.21 23.38 6.34
CA SER A 43 14.13 24.16 5.13
C SER A 43 15.23 23.76 4.14
N GLY A 44 15.06 24.14 2.87
CA GLY A 44 15.99 23.80 1.80
C GLY A 44 15.58 22.51 1.07
N THR A 45 16.50 21.93 0.30
CA THR A 45 16.17 20.80 -0.58
C THR A 45 16.41 19.45 0.08
N ILE A 46 15.63 18.44 -0.32
CA ILE A 46 15.90 17.05 0.06
C ILE A 46 17.32 16.65 -0.42
N PRO A 47 18.18 16.08 0.46
CA PRO A 47 19.55 15.75 0.10
C PRO A 47 19.63 14.69 -1.01
N ARG A 48 20.41 14.96 -2.05
CA ARG A 48 20.64 13.99 -3.15
C ARG A 48 21.40 12.75 -2.71
N CYS A 49 22.07 12.80 -1.56
CA CYS A 49 22.85 11.70 -1.02
C CYS A 49 22.00 10.61 -0.33
N LEU A 50 20.66 10.70 -0.35
CA LEU A 50 19.81 9.66 0.23
C LEU A 50 20.07 8.27 -0.35
N ASN A 51 20.57 8.18 -1.59
CA ASN A 51 21.01 6.91 -2.19
C ASN A 51 22.19 6.24 -1.47
N ASN A 52 22.87 6.94 -0.56
CA ASN A 52 23.97 6.39 0.23
C ASN A 52 23.48 5.56 1.43
N LEU A 53 22.16 5.55 1.70
CA LEU A 53 21.52 4.69 2.69
C LEU A 53 21.46 3.25 2.15
N THR A 54 22.59 2.54 2.24
CA THR A 54 22.78 1.24 1.57
C THR A 54 21.76 0.18 1.95
N PHE A 55 21.23 0.22 3.18
CA PHE A 55 20.21 -0.72 3.62
C PHE A 55 18.91 -0.63 2.78
N LEU A 56 18.60 0.57 2.28
CA LEU A 56 17.43 0.86 1.44
C LEU A 56 17.69 0.62 -0.06
N THR A 57 18.95 0.48 -0.50
CA THR A 57 19.33 0.32 -1.92
C THR A 57 19.74 -1.09 -2.31
N PHE A 58 20.35 -1.89 -1.43
CA PHE A 58 20.92 -3.20 -1.78
C PHE A 58 19.90 -4.33 -1.77
N ARG A 59 19.83 -5.10 -2.86
CA ARG A 59 18.91 -6.26 -3.04
C ARG A 59 19.33 -7.50 -2.25
N ASP A 60 20.59 -7.58 -1.83
CA ASP A 60 21.15 -8.73 -1.14
C ASP A 60 21.52 -8.32 0.29
N SER A 61 20.84 -8.92 1.27
CA SER A 61 21.28 -8.80 2.66
C SER A 61 21.12 -10.16 3.30
N HIS A 62 22.25 -10.79 3.59
CA HIS A 62 22.35 -11.69 4.73
C HIS A 62 21.59 -11.05 5.89
N GLN A 63 20.56 -11.76 6.35
CA GLN A 63 19.75 -11.40 7.49
C GLN A 63 20.69 -11.27 8.69
N THR A 64 21.17 -10.05 8.91
CA THR A 64 21.94 -9.70 10.09
C THR A 64 20.90 -9.47 11.18
N ASP A 65 21.03 -10.23 12.25
CA ASP A 65 20.12 -10.23 13.38
C ASP A 65 20.35 -8.92 14.15
N TYR A 66 19.68 -7.84 13.73
CA TYR A 66 19.77 -6.55 14.41
C TYR A 66 18.97 -6.63 15.71
N ILE A 67 19.64 -6.35 16.84
CA ILE A 67 19.00 -6.29 18.16
C ILE A 67 18.42 -4.89 18.34
N TYR A 68 17.11 -4.75 18.18
CA TYR A 68 16.39 -3.50 18.43
C TYR A 68 16.18 -3.33 19.95
N THR A 69 16.51 -2.16 20.47
CA THR A 69 16.32 -1.77 21.88
C THR A 69 15.29 -0.63 21.94
N GLY A 70 14.10 -0.89 22.49
CA GLY A 70 12.96 0.05 22.56
C GLY A 70 11.66 -0.62 23.04
N GLU A 71 10.52 0.09 23.08
CA GLU A 71 9.21 -0.53 23.38
C GLU A 71 8.31 -0.62 22.14
N SER A 72 8.15 0.47 21.39
CA SER A 72 7.42 0.56 20.11
C SER A 72 7.66 1.91 19.43
N THR A 73 7.46 2.02 18.12
CA THR A 73 7.45 3.30 17.38
C THR A 73 6.17 3.43 16.58
N ARG A 74 5.52 4.60 16.65
CA ARG A 74 4.34 4.96 15.85
C ARG A 74 4.77 5.36 14.44
N MET A 75 4.18 4.76 13.42
CA MET A 75 4.42 5.12 12.03
C MET A 75 3.14 5.00 11.20
N THR A 76 2.98 5.89 10.23
CA THR A 76 1.88 5.81 9.27
C THR A 76 2.30 4.93 8.10
N LEU A 77 1.80 3.69 8.08
CA LEU A 77 1.98 2.75 6.97
C LEU A 77 0.61 2.31 6.46
N LYS A 78 0.44 2.27 5.13
CA LYS A 78 -0.82 1.96 4.44
C LYS A 78 -1.98 2.90 4.78
N GLY A 79 -1.68 4.16 5.10
CA GLY A 79 -2.70 5.15 5.50
C GLY A 79 -3.28 4.90 6.90
N SER A 80 -2.64 4.07 7.72
CA SER A 80 -3.02 3.83 9.11
C SER A 80 -1.84 4.10 10.03
N GLU A 81 -2.07 4.83 11.12
CA GLU A 81 -1.12 4.91 12.22
C GLU A 81 -1.09 3.55 12.92
N LEU A 82 0.07 2.88 12.85
CA LEU A 82 0.27 1.57 13.46
C LEU A 82 1.44 1.65 14.45
N ASP A 83 1.23 1.04 15.61
CA ASP A 83 2.29 0.80 16.59
C ASP A 83 3.11 -0.40 16.15
N TYR A 84 4.35 -0.18 15.74
CA TYR A 84 5.27 -1.26 15.40
C TYR A 84 6.07 -1.68 16.62
N THR A 85 5.96 -2.96 16.97
CA THR A 85 6.80 -3.60 17.99
C THR A 85 8.19 -3.92 17.42
N ILE A 86 9.20 -4.02 18.30
CA ILE A 86 10.58 -4.45 17.96
C ILE A 86 10.62 -5.64 16.99
N SER A 87 9.75 -6.63 17.22
CA SER A 87 9.69 -7.86 16.45
C SER A 87 9.36 -7.65 14.97
N ASN A 88 8.93 -6.46 14.55
CA ASN A 88 8.60 -6.15 13.17
C ASN A 88 9.31 -4.90 12.62
N LEU A 89 10.00 -4.11 13.45
CA LEU A 89 10.69 -2.88 13.01
C LEU A 89 11.77 -3.16 11.96
N TYR A 90 12.47 -4.30 12.03
CA TYR A 90 13.44 -4.70 11.00
C TYR A 90 12.84 -4.95 9.61
N LEU A 91 11.53 -5.17 9.55
CA LEU A 91 10.81 -5.33 8.30
C LEU A 91 10.43 -3.98 7.70
N VAL A 92 10.39 -2.91 8.49
CA VAL A 92 9.99 -1.58 8.04
C VAL A 92 11.16 -0.88 7.35
N LYS A 93 10.89 -0.34 6.17
CA LYS A 93 11.80 0.54 5.44
C LYS A 93 11.04 1.81 5.10
N SER A 94 11.25 2.87 5.85
CA SER A 94 10.41 4.07 5.79
C SER A 94 11.24 5.34 5.80
N ILE A 95 10.78 6.33 5.03
CA ILE A 95 11.27 7.70 5.10
C ILE A 95 10.05 8.62 5.27
N ASP A 96 10.00 9.32 6.40
CA ASP A 96 9.06 10.38 6.68
C ASP A 96 9.81 11.72 6.80
N LEU A 97 9.51 12.64 5.89
CA LEU A 97 9.97 14.03 5.89
C LEU A 97 8.77 15.00 5.83
N SER A 98 7.58 14.55 6.23
CA SER A 98 6.34 15.32 6.11
C SER A 98 6.32 16.53 7.04
N SER A 99 5.39 17.47 6.79
CA SER A 99 5.17 18.64 7.66
C SER A 99 6.44 19.43 7.95
N ASN A 100 7.12 19.88 6.90
CA ASN A 100 8.34 20.67 6.96
C ASN A 100 8.28 21.83 5.94
N ASN A 101 9.36 22.61 5.83
CA ASN A 101 9.50 23.69 4.83
C ASN A 101 10.47 23.30 3.69
N LEU A 102 10.51 22.01 3.31
CA LEU A 102 11.40 21.54 2.25
C LEU A 102 10.93 22.06 0.89
N GLU A 103 11.87 22.52 0.08
CA GLU A 103 11.63 23.14 -1.23
C GLU A 103 12.40 22.45 -2.36
N GLY A 104 12.15 22.90 -3.59
CA GLY A 104 12.76 22.32 -4.79
C GLY A 104 12.14 20.98 -5.20
N GLY A 105 12.78 20.28 -6.13
CA GLY A 105 12.27 19.03 -6.67
C GLY A 105 12.62 17.79 -5.85
N ILE A 106 11.76 16.76 -5.94
CA ILE A 106 12.05 15.43 -5.41
C ILE A 106 13.30 14.89 -6.12
N PRO A 107 14.42 14.64 -5.41
CA PRO A 107 15.65 14.21 -6.05
C PRO A 107 15.49 12.81 -6.64
N GLU A 108 15.99 12.65 -7.86
CA GLU A 108 15.88 11.38 -8.59
C GLU A 108 16.55 10.21 -7.86
N GLN A 109 17.53 10.51 -7.00
CA GLN A 109 18.23 9.56 -6.14
C GLN A 109 17.29 8.82 -5.18
N ILE A 110 16.12 9.36 -4.84
CA ILE A 110 15.11 8.60 -4.07
C ILE A 110 14.70 7.33 -4.82
N SER A 111 14.70 7.35 -6.15
CA SER A 111 14.33 6.19 -6.98
C SER A 111 15.34 5.04 -6.92
N SER A 112 16.50 5.21 -6.28
CA SER A 112 17.44 4.10 -6.05
C SER A 112 17.15 3.32 -4.76
N LEU A 113 16.25 3.82 -3.90
CA LEU A 113 15.87 3.19 -2.63
C LEU A 113 14.90 2.03 -2.85
N VAL A 114 15.28 1.04 -3.67
CA VAL A 114 14.37 -0.01 -4.19
C VAL A 114 13.71 -0.89 -3.13
N ARG A 115 14.18 -0.86 -1.87
CA ARG A 115 13.59 -1.58 -0.73
C ARG A 115 12.64 -0.75 0.11
N LEU A 116 12.46 0.52 -0.23
CA LEU A 116 11.59 1.42 0.51
C LEU A 116 10.14 0.91 0.47
N GLY A 117 9.54 0.76 1.65
CA GLY A 117 8.15 0.37 1.83
C GLY A 117 7.22 1.57 2.03
N ALA A 118 7.72 2.68 2.58
CA ALA A 118 6.95 3.91 2.70
C ALA A 118 7.78 5.16 2.48
N LEU A 119 7.14 6.12 1.82
CA LEU A 119 7.67 7.44 1.57
C LEU A 119 6.59 8.49 1.84
N ASN A 120 6.81 9.32 2.84
CA ASN A 120 5.94 10.44 3.18
C ASN A 120 6.73 11.75 3.02
N LEU A 121 6.35 12.56 2.02
CA LEU A 121 6.90 13.89 1.74
C LEU A 121 5.80 14.96 1.77
N SER A 122 4.66 14.65 2.38
CA SER A 122 3.49 15.52 2.40
C SER A 122 3.73 16.82 3.17
N MET A 123 2.87 17.82 2.97
CA MET A 123 2.90 19.10 3.71
C MET A 123 4.29 19.76 3.68
N ASN A 124 4.80 20.00 2.48
CA ASN A 124 6.05 20.69 2.22
C ASN A 124 5.85 21.71 1.09
N GLN A 125 6.95 22.31 0.60
CA GLN A 125 6.96 23.26 -0.51
C GLN A 125 7.63 22.67 -1.76
N LEU A 126 7.59 21.34 -1.91
CA LEU A 126 8.25 20.64 -3.02
C LEU A 126 7.57 21.01 -4.35
N SER A 127 8.36 21.12 -5.41
CA SER A 127 7.92 21.59 -6.74
C SER A 127 8.51 20.75 -7.88
N GLY A 128 8.12 21.04 -9.11
CA GLY A 128 8.57 20.28 -10.28
C GLY A 128 7.83 18.94 -10.43
N ASN A 129 8.36 18.07 -11.28
CA ASN A 129 7.65 16.87 -11.72
C ASN A 129 7.97 15.64 -10.87
N ILE A 130 6.99 14.75 -10.73
CA ILE A 130 7.23 13.39 -10.23
C ILE A 130 8.03 12.64 -11.30
N SER A 131 9.27 12.24 -10.98
CA SER A 131 10.14 11.53 -11.92
C SER A 131 9.55 10.19 -12.35
N THR A 132 9.72 9.83 -13.63
CA THR A 132 9.35 8.51 -14.15
C THR A 132 10.13 7.37 -13.48
N LYS A 133 11.27 7.65 -12.85
CA LYS A 133 12.05 6.63 -12.13
C LYS A 133 11.38 6.17 -10.82
N ILE A 134 10.32 6.84 -10.35
CA ILE A 134 9.58 6.43 -9.15
C ILE A 134 9.08 4.97 -9.23
N GLY A 135 8.79 4.48 -10.44
CA GLY A 135 8.40 3.08 -10.68
C GLY A 135 9.46 2.03 -10.32
N ASN A 136 10.70 2.45 -10.01
CA ASN A 136 11.75 1.54 -9.54
C ASN A 136 11.52 1.06 -8.10
N LEU A 137 10.74 1.79 -7.31
CA LEU A 137 10.45 1.50 -5.90
C LEU A 137 9.43 0.37 -5.74
N ARG A 138 9.65 -0.80 -6.35
CA ARG A 138 8.56 -1.79 -6.50
C ARG A 138 8.04 -2.38 -5.17
N TRP A 139 8.73 -2.14 -4.05
CA TRP A 139 8.36 -2.59 -2.71
C TRP A 139 7.55 -1.51 -1.96
N LEU A 140 7.32 -0.36 -2.58
CA LEU A 140 6.62 0.75 -1.97
C LEU A 140 5.15 0.39 -1.78
N GLU A 141 4.72 0.46 -0.53
CA GLU A 141 3.35 0.20 -0.08
C GLU A 141 2.59 1.50 0.19
N THR A 142 3.30 2.57 0.54
CA THR A 142 2.75 3.88 0.90
C THR A 142 3.53 4.99 0.21
N LEU A 143 2.81 5.87 -0.48
CA LEU A 143 3.36 7.09 -1.06
C LEU A 143 2.42 8.27 -0.74
N ASP A 144 2.89 9.20 0.07
CA ASP A 144 2.18 10.46 0.31
C ASP A 144 3.04 11.65 -0.15
N LEU A 145 2.55 12.36 -1.16
CA LEU A 145 3.13 13.57 -1.73
C LEU A 145 2.15 14.75 -1.63
N SER A 146 1.08 14.62 -0.85
CA SER A 146 0.01 15.61 -0.78
C SER A 146 0.48 16.95 -0.20
N HIS A 147 -0.29 18.01 -0.43
CA HIS A 147 0.02 19.35 0.09
C HIS A 147 1.44 19.82 -0.27
N ASN A 148 1.71 19.88 -1.56
CA ASN A 148 2.96 20.38 -2.13
C ASN A 148 2.64 21.24 -3.39
N HIS A 149 3.68 21.68 -4.10
CA HIS A 149 3.57 22.42 -5.36
C HIS A 149 4.02 21.57 -6.56
N LEU A 150 3.88 20.24 -6.50
CA LEU A 150 4.29 19.34 -7.59
C LEU A 150 3.44 19.60 -8.83
N SER A 151 4.04 19.48 -10.01
CA SER A 151 3.42 19.85 -11.28
C SER A 151 3.68 18.81 -12.38
N GLY A 152 3.01 18.98 -13.52
CA GLY A 152 3.13 18.07 -14.66
C GLY A 152 2.23 16.84 -14.52
N GLN A 153 2.49 15.81 -15.31
CA GLN A 153 1.68 14.60 -15.34
C GLN A 153 2.11 13.59 -14.27
N ILE A 154 1.16 12.82 -13.76
CA ILE A 154 1.46 11.62 -12.99
C ILE A 154 2.13 10.61 -13.94
N PRO A 155 3.37 10.16 -13.68
CA PRO A 155 4.08 9.29 -14.61
C PRO A 155 3.42 7.92 -14.68
N GLN A 156 3.25 7.37 -15.89
CA GLN A 156 2.68 6.03 -16.09
C GLN A 156 3.45 4.94 -15.33
N SER A 157 4.74 5.12 -15.07
CA SER A 157 5.55 4.17 -14.30
C SER A 157 5.09 3.98 -12.85
N LEU A 158 4.32 4.93 -12.29
CA LEU A 158 3.68 4.77 -10.98
C LEU A 158 2.74 3.55 -10.95
N SER A 159 2.16 3.16 -12.10
CA SER A 159 1.33 1.95 -12.21
C SER A 159 2.12 0.64 -12.05
N SER A 160 3.44 0.69 -12.09
CA SER A 160 4.32 -0.47 -11.89
C SER A 160 4.53 -0.81 -10.41
N LEU A 161 4.06 0.03 -9.49
CA LEU A 161 4.16 -0.17 -8.05
C LEU A 161 3.06 -1.13 -7.59
N THR A 162 3.27 -2.43 -7.76
CA THR A 162 2.24 -3.44 -7.52
C THR A 162 1.88 -3.66 -6.06
N PHE A 163 2.76 -3.25 -5.13
CA PHE A 163 2.53 -3.33 -3.69
C PHE A 163 1.92 -2.04 -3.11
N LEU A 164 1.77 -1.00 -3.93
CA LEU A 164 1.23 0.28 -3.49
C LEU A 164 -0.22 0.10 -3.04
N SER A 165 -0.45 0.36 -1.75
CA SER A 165 -1.75 0.21 -1.11
C SER A 165 -2.37 1.56 -0.77
N HIS A 166 -1.53 2.53 -0.41
CA HIS A 166 -1.94 3.88 -0.08
C HIS A 166 -1.17 4.88 -0.93
N LEU A 167 -1.91 5.69 -1.68
CA LEU A 167 -1.39 6.80 -2.46
C LEU A 167 -2.15 8.06 -2.10
N ASN A 168 -1.43 9.16 -1.87
CA ASN A 168 -2.04 10.47 -1.74
C ASN A 168 -1.20 11.51 -2.50
N LEU A 169 -1.81 12.08 -3.53
CA LEU A 169 -1.25 13.12 -4.40
C LEU A 169 -2.10 14.41 -4.33
N SER A 170 -3.00 14.49 -3.36
CA SER A 170 -3.96 15.60 -3.25
C SER A 170 -3.27 16.93 -2.99
N TYR A 171 -3.96 18.03 -3.30
CA TYR A 171 -3.47 19.40 -3.05
C TYR A 171 -2.07 19.66 -3.64
N ASN A 172 -1.96 19.49 -4.95
CA ASN A 172 -0.78 19.79 -5.75
C ASN A 172 -1.21 20.53 -7.04
N ASN A 173 -0.28 20.77 -7.96
CA ASN A 173 -0.55 21.36 -9.27
C ASN A 173 -0.37 20.34 -10.41
N LEU A 174 -0.72 19.08 -10.17
CA LEU A 174 -0.64 17.99 -11.15
C LEU A 174 -1.69 18.17 -12.25
N SER A 175 -1.41 17.59 -13.41
CA SER A 175 -2.17 17.81 -14.65
C SER A 175 -2.28 16.56 -15.50
N GLY A 176 -3.26 16.55 -16.40
CA GLY A 176 -3.48 15.48 -17.37
C GLY A 176 -4.30 14.31 -16.81
N ARG A 177 -4.34 13.22 -17.59
CA ARG A 177 -5.12 12.04 -17.25
C ARG A 177 -4.42 11.21 -16.17
N ILE A 178 -5.16 10.78 -15.16
CA ILE A 178 -4.67 9.80 -14.17
C ILE A 178 -4.31 8.50 -14.91
N PRO A 179 -3.06 7.99 -14.79
CA PRO A 179 -2.64 6.76 -15.42
C PRO A 179 -3.50 5.56 -14.99
N SER A 180 -3.91 4.74 -15.97
CA SER A 180 -4.55 3.47 -15.67
C SER A 180 -3.52 2.50 -15.09
N GLY A 181 -3.87 1.86 -13.97
CA GLY A 181 -3.03 0.90 -13.28
C GLY A 181 -3.81 0.19 -12.18
N PRO A 182 -3.53 -1.10 -11.90
CA PRO A 182 -4.30 -1.89 -10.93
C PRO A 182 -4.38 -1.20 -9.56
N GLN A 183 -3.27 -0.65 -9.08
CA GLN A 183 -3.23 0.01 -7.77
C GLN A 183 -3.67 1.48 -7.80
N LEU A 184 -3.66 2.15 -8.95
CA LEU A 184 -4.04 3.57 -9.05
C LEU A 184 -5.55 3.75 -9.16
N GLN A 185 -6.20 2.80 -9.82
CA GLN A 185 -7.66 2.78 -9.99
C GLN A 185 -8.38 2.31 -8.72
N THR A 186 -7.71 1.63 -7.79
CA THR A 186 -8.30 1.24 -6.50
C THR A 186 -8.23 2.35 -5.46
N GLN A 187 -7.46 3.40 -5.71
CA GLN A 187 -7.34 4.54 -4.80
C GLN A 187 -8.63 5.36 -4.79
N GLU A 188 -8.91 5.99 -3.64
CA GLU A 188 -10.06 6.86 -3.50
C GLU A 188 -9.90 8.15 -4.29
N ASN A 189 -11.03 8.83 -4.56
CA ASN A 189 -11.03 10.16 -5.15
C ASN A 189 -10.21 11.16 -4.31
N SER A 190 -10.30 11.04 -2.97
CA SER A 190 -9.57 11.87 -2.00
C SER A 190 -8.06 11.95 -2.28
N SER A 191 -7.45 10.86 -2.78
CA SER A 191 -6.04 10.79 -3.15
C SER A 191 -5.62 11.76 -4.27
N TYR A 192 -6.55 12.31 -5.05
CA TYR A 192 -6.24 13.15 -6.21
C TYR A 192 -6.89 14.54 -6.17
N VAL A 193 -7.77 14.79 -5.21
CA VAL A 193 -8.48 16.08 -5.01
C VAL A 193 -7.49 17.23 -4.86
N GLY A 194 -7.88 18.45 -5.24
CA GLY A 194 -7.04 19.63 -5.08
C GLY A 194 -5.97 19.79 -6.15
N ASN A 195 -6.06 19.04 -7.26
CA ASN A 195 -5.27 19.22 -8.47
C ASN A 195 -6.17 19.70 -9.62
N PRO A 196 -6.21 21.02 -9.93
CA PRO A 196 -7.22 21.58 -10.84
C PRO A 196 -7.19 21.03 -12.27
N SER A 197 -6.02 20.58 -12.74
CA SER A 197 -5.82 20.12 -14.11
C SER A 197 -5.75 18.59 -14.25
N LEU A 198 -5.98 17.83 -13.18
CA LEU A 198 -6.11 16.38 -13.24
C LEU A 198 -7.51 15.97 -13.69
N CYS A 199 -7.57 14.89 -14.48
CA CYS A 199 -8.82 14.33 -14.98
C CYS A 199 -8.75 12.80 -15.12
N GLY A 200 -9.90 12.17 -15.30
CA GLY A 200 -10.03 10.71 -15.43
C GLY A 200 -10.22 10.00 -14.10
N PHE A 201 -10.71 8.76 -14.17
CA PHE A 201 -10.97 7.92 -13.00
C PHE A 201 -9.70 7.75 -12.13
N PRO A 202 -9.79 7.87 -10.78
CA PRO A 202 -11.01 7.88 -9.96
C PRO A 202 -11.68 9.26 -9.74
N LEU A 203 -11.19 10.34 -10.36
CA LEU A 203 -11.89 11.63 -10.32
C LEU A 203 -13.13 11.60 -11.23
N SER A 204 -14.17 12.36 -10.86
CA SER A 204 -15.34 12.57 -11.74
C SER A 204 -15.08 13.54 -12.90
N THR A 205 -13.96 14.28 -12.87
CA THR A 205 -13.55 15.22 -13.92
C THR A 205 -13.23 14.46 -15.20
N LYS A 206 -13.96 14.74 -16.28
CA LYS A 206 -13.72 14.16 -17.61
C LYS A 206 -12.50 14.82 -18.27
N CYS A 207 -11.70 14.05 -18.98
CA CYS A 207 -10.62 14.57 -19.79
C CYS A 207 -11.16 15.02 -21.16
N GLU A 208 -10.86 16.24 -21.59
CA GLU A 208 -11.21 16.70 -22.94
C GLU A 208 -10.21 16.13 -23.97
N GLY A 209 -10.71 15.51 -25.06
CA GLY A 209 -9.91 15.22 -26.26
C GLY A 209 -9.48 13.78 -26.55
N TYR A 210 -10.12 12.73 -26.00
CA TYR A 210 -9.90 11.34 -26.44
C TYR A 210 -11.20 10.62 -26.78
N ASP A 211 -11.92 11.12 -27.79
CA ASP A 211 -12.88 10.35 -28.56
C ASP A 211 -12.24 9.98 -29.91
N THR A 212 -11.64 8.79 -29.98
CA THR A 212 -11.59 8.01 -31.23
C THR A 212 -11.47 6.53 -30.87
N PRO A 213 -12.58 5.78 -30.91
CA PRO A 213 -12.53 4.32 -30.95
C PRO A 213 -12.02 3.91 -32.33
N THR A 214 -10.92 3.17 -32.39
CA THR A 214 -10.45 2.52 -33.61
C THR A 214 -11.54 1.58 -34.11
N GLN A 215 -12.19 1.95 -35.22
CA GLN A 215 -13.12 1.11 -35.95
C GLN A 215 -12.40 -0.16 -36.43
N GLN A 216 -12.81 -1.30 -35.89
CA GLN A 216 -12.88 -2.54 -36.66
C GLN A 216 -14.33 -3.00 -36.67
N THR A 217 -14.95 -2.69 -37.79
CA THR A 217 -16.24 -3.15 -38.29
C THR A 217 -16.36 -4.68 -38.19
N LEU A 218 -17.47 -5.19 -37.64
CA LEU A 218 -18.48 -5.97 -38.40
C LEU A 218 -19.59 -6.54 -37.50
N LEU A 219 -20.83 -6.23 -37.94
CA LEU A 219 -22.12 -6.87 -37.64
C LEU A 219 -22.89 -6.41 -36.38
N GLY A 220 -23.65 -5.33 -36.57
CA GLY A 220 -25.12 -5.34 -36.51
C GLY A 220 -25.81 -5.47 -35.15
N GLY A 221 -26.47 -4.39 -34.73
CA GLY A 221 -27.52 -4.42 -33.70
C GLY A 221 -27.70 -3.06 -33.02
N ASP A 222 -28.85 -2.43 -33.24
CA ASP A 222 -29.37 -1.28 -32.49
C ASP A 222 -29.53 -1.60 -30.98
N GLY A 223 -29.41 -0.56 -30.13
CA GLY A 223 -29.69 -0.56 -28.70
C GLY A 223 -28.71 0.36 -27.96
N GLU A 224 -29.08 1.59 -27.63
CA GLU A 224 -29.73 2.00 -26.36
C GLU A 224 -28.91 1.61 -25.11
N ASP A 225 -28.41 2.65 -24.44
CA ASP A 225 -28.09 2.80 -23.01
C ASP A 225 -27.39 1.65 -22.28
N GLU A 226 -26.09 1.78 -21.95
CA GLU A 226 -25.52 0.95 -20.87
C GLU A 226 -24.15 1.39 -20.30
N ASP A 227 -24.12 1.77 -19.02
CA ASP A 227 -23.10 1.31 -18.05
C ASP A 227 -23.66 1.36 -16.60
N ASP A 228 -24.80 0.70 -16.38
CA ASP A 228 -25.28 0.36 -15.01
C ASP A 228 -25.98 -1.02 -14.98
N ASN A 229 -26.54 -1.48 -16.11
CA ASN A 229 -27.15 -2.82 -16.21
C ASN A 229 -26.14 -3.97 -16.07
N GLY A 230 -24.86 -3.79 -16.40
CA GLY A 230 -23.86 -4.85 -16.29
C GLY A 230 -23.60 -5.28 -14.83
N LYS A 231 -23.48 -4.29 -13.92
CA LYS A 231 -23.35 -4.54 -12.48
C LYS A 231 -24.64 -5.05 -11.87
N LEU A 232 -25.78 -4.50 -12.30
CA LEU A 232 -27.10 -4.92 -11.84
C LEU A 232 -27.40 -6.37 -12.26
N GLY A 233 -27.12 -6.74 -13.50
CA GLY A 233 -27.29 -8.10 -14.03
C GLY A 233 -26.41 -9.13 -13.32
N PHE A 234 -25.15 -8.77 -13.04
CA PHE A 234 -24.26 -9.62 -12.25
C PHE A 234 -24.81 -9.85 -10.83
N TYR A 235 -25.24 -8.78 -10.15
CA TYR A 235 -25.78 -8.87 -8.79
C TYR A 235 -27.09 -9.67 -8.75
N ILE A 236 -27.99 -9.46 -9.71
CA ILE A 236 -29.23 -10.24 -9.85
C ILE A 236 -28.90 -11.71 -10.08
N SER A 237 -27.92 -12.06 -10.91
CA SER A 237 -27.53 -13.45 -11.15
C SER A 237 -26.98 -14.14 -9.88
N MET A 238 -26.20 -13.41 -9.08
CA MET A 238 -25.62 -13.91 -7.84
C MET A 238 -26.70 -14.14 -6.76
N VAL A 239 -27.64 -13.21 -6.63
CA VAL A 239 -28.76 -13.33 -5.69
C VAL A 239 -29.69 -14.47 -6.08
N LEU A 240 -30.06 -14.57 -7.36
CA LEU A 240 -30.90 -15.67 -7.86
C LEU A 240 -30.21 -17.02 -7.71
N GLY A 241 -28.91 -17.09 -7.98
CA GLY A 241 -28.10 -18.29 -7.77
C GLY A 241 -28.09 -18.74 -6.31
N PHE A 242 -27.92 -17.81 -5.37
CA PHE A 242 -27.98 -18.10 -3.93
C PHE A 242 -29.38 -18.58 -3.51
N VAL A 243 -30.44 -17.93 -3.97
CA VAL A 243 -31.82 -18.33 -3.64
C VAL A 243 -32.11 -19.73 -4.17
N ILE A 244 -31.80 -20.03 -5.43
CA ILE A 244 -32.08 -21.34 -6.03
C ILE A 244 -31.26 -22.44 -5.33
N SER A 245 -29.98 -22.20 -5.05
CA SER A 245 -29.11 -23.18 -4.39
C SER A 245 -29.46 -23.40 -2.92
N PHE A 246 -29.68 -22.32 -2.17
CA PHE A 246 -30.00 -22.37 -0.74
C PHE A 246 -31.36 -23.02 -0.51
N TRP A 247 -32.39 -22.62 -1.26
CA TRP A 247 -33.74 -23.19 -1.11
C TRP A 247 -33.88 -24.56 -1.79
N GLY A 248 -33.08 -24.88 -2.81
CA GLY A 248 -33.00 -26.23 -3.36
C GLY A 248 -32.48 -27.24 -2.34
N VAL A 249 -31.41 -26.89 -1.61
CA VAL A 249 -30.83 -27.78 -0.58
C VAL A 249 -31.63 -27.75 0.71
N CYS A 250 -31.92 -26.57 1.27
CA CYS A 250 -32.67 -26.47 2.53
C CYS A 250 -34.14 -26.87 2.37
N GLY A 251 -34.79 -26.50 1.25
CA GLY A 251 -36.19 -26.83 0.99
C GLY A 251 -36.41 -28.33 0.81
N THR A 252 -35.50 -29.04 0.12
CA THR A 252 -35.60 -30.51 0.00
C THR A 252 -35.40 -31.22 1.34
N LEU A 253 -34.57 -30.67 2.23
CA LEU A 253 -34.39 -31.18 3.59
C LEU A 253 -35.58 -30.89 4.52
N LEU A 254 -36.37 -29.84 4.27
CA LEU A 254 -37.55 -29.50 5.07
C LEU A 254 -38.80 -30.29 4.67
N LEU A 255 -38.95 -30.67 3.40
CA LEU A 255 -40.17 -31.31 2.89
C LEU A 255 -40.25 -32.83 3.12
N LYS A 256 -39.11 -33.54 3.22
CA LYS A 256 -39.09 -34.99 3.45
C LYS A 256 -38.31 -35.39 4.69
N LYS A 257 -39.03 -35.83 5.73
CA LYS A 257 -38.45 -36.38 6.97
C LYS A 257 -37.41 -37.48 6.71
N SER A 258 -37.64 -38.37 5.75
CA SER A 258 -36.68 -39.46 5.43
C SER A 258 -35.34 -38.94 4.88
N TRP A 259 -35.36 -37.86 4.10
CA TRP A 259 -34.14 -37.26 3.53
C TRP A 259 -33.33 -36.52 4.59
N ARG A 260 -34.02 -35.83 5.50
CA ARG A 260 -33.40 -35.20 6.67
C ARG A 260 -32.62 -36.21 7.50
N TYR A 261 -33.22 -37.35 7.85
CA TYR A 261 -32.54 -38.38 8.64
C TYR A 261 -31.33 -38.99 7.91
N ALA A 262 -31.45 -39.29 6.61
CA ALA A 262 -30.34 -39.81 5.82
C ALA A 262 -29.17 -38.80 5.73
N TYR A 263 -29.47 -37.52 5.55
CA TYR A 263 -28.47 -36.45 5.51
C TYR A 263 -27.74 -36.30 6.84
N PHE A 264 -28.46 -36.25 7.98
CA PHE A 264 -27.81 -36.18 9.29
C PHE A 264 -26.94 -37.41 9.59
N GLN A 265 -27.42 -38.61 9.26
CA GLN A 265 -26.66 -39.84 9.46
C GLN A 265 -25.38 -39.90 8.61
N PHE A 266 -25.40 -39.34 7.40
CA PHE A 266 -24.21 -39.18 6.57
C PHE A 266 -23.19 -38.22 7.19
N PHE A 267 -23.66 -37.07 7.68
CA PHE A 267 -22.79 -36.08 8.35
C PHE A 267 -22.17 -36.62 9.63
N ASP A 268 -22.93 -37.34 10.45
CA ASP A 268 -22.42 -37.94 11.68
C ASP A 268 -21.35 -39.01 11.37
N ASN A 269 -21.57 -39.85 10.35
CA ASN A 269 -20.58 -40.84 9.91
C ASN A 269 -19.29 -40.20 9.38
N ILE A 270 -19.39 -39.04 8.70
CA ILE A 270 -18.21 -38.26 8.29
C ILE A 270 -17.47 -37.69 9.51
N LYS A 271 -18.19 -37.09 10.46
CA LYS A 271 -17.59 -36.53 11.68
C LYS A 271 -16.85 -37.60 12.47
N ASP A 272 -17.43 -38.79 12.62
CA ASP A 272 -16.81 -39.90 13.34
C ASP A 272 -15.51 -40.37 12.66
N LYS A 273 -15.50 -40.46 11.32
CA LYS A 273 -14.28 -40.79 10.57
C LYS A 273 -13.19 -39.74 10.72
N ILE A 274 -13.56 -38.46 10.69
CA ILE A 274 -12.62 -37.36 10.88
C ILE A 274 -12.09 -37.34 12.32
N ALA A 275 -12.96 -37.50 13.32
CA ALA A 275 -12.59 -37.56 14.72
C ALA A 275 -11.64 -38.74 14.99
N LEU A 276 -11.92 -39.91 14.42
CA LEU A 276 -11.04 -41.08 14.50
C LEU A 276 -9.69 -40.83 13.84
N ALA A 277 -9.67 -40.20 12.66
CA ALA A 277 -8.43 -39.86 11.97
C ALA A 277 -7.57 -38.85 12.74
N ILE A 278 -8.21 -37.85 13.38
CA ILE A 278 -7.54 -36.89 14.26
C ILE A 278 -7.00 -37.60 15.50
N ALA A 279 -7.82 -38.43 16.17
CA ALA A 279 -7.41 -39.19 17.34
C ALA A 279 -6.23 -40.11 17.05
N LEU A 280 -6.24 -40.81 15.90
CA LEU A 280 -5.13 -41.65 15.45
C LEU A 280 -3.87 -40.84 15.14
N LYS A 281 -3.99 -39.67 14.50
CA LYS A 281 -2.85 -38.77 14.28
C LYS A 281 -2.26 -38.24 15.58
N VAL A 282 -3.09 -37.85 16.54
CA VAL A 282 -2.67 -37.36 17.86
C VAL A 282 -1.98 -38.47 18.66
N ALA A 283 -2.55 -39.68 18.69
CA ALA A 283 -1.95 -40.83 19.37
C ALA A 283 -0.60 -41.25 18.75
N HIS A 284 -0.47 -41.14 17.42
CA HIS A 284 0.80 -41.42 16.75
C HIS A 284 1.87 -40.37 17.03
N PHE A 285 1.46 -39.10 17.23
CA PHE A 285 2.36 -38.01 17.61
C PHE A 285 2.85 -38.13 19.06
N GLN A 286 1.97 -38.53 19.99
CA GLN A 286 2.31 -38.75 21.41
C GLN A 286 3.23 -39.95 21.67
N ARG A 287 3.31 -40.92 20.75
CA ARG A 287 4.26 -42.05 20.84
C ARG A 287 5.66 -41.73 20.29
N ARG A 288 5.84 -40.57 19.66
CA ARG A 288 7.08 -40.17 18.98
C ARG A 288 7.92 -39.16 19.78
N PHE A 289 7.45 -38.80 20.97
CA PHE A 289 8.13 -38.05 22.03
C PHE A 289 8.10 -38.87 23.32
#